data_AF-A0AAX1JAR7-F1
#
_entry.id   AF-A0AAX1JAR7-F1
#
_cell.length_a   1.000
_cell.length_b   1.000
_cell.length_c   1.000
_cell.angle_alpha   90.00
_cell.angle_beta   90.00
_cell.angle_gamma   90.00
#
_symmetry.space_group_name_H-M   'P 1'
#
loop_
_entity.id
_entity.type
_entity.pdbx_description
1 polymer ?
#
loop_
_entity_poly.entity_id
_entity_poly.type
_entity_poly.pdbx_seq_one_letter_code
_entity_poly.pdbx_strand_id
1 'polypeptide(L)'
;MRLSLKARHGVAALLAATALVAGCSTTITGRPVAAPGAGPTEPSFPTPRPGTIPPTTPTTPPSTPAPSSAPPTTPTAPAGAIPLKPDESGWVFIETKSGLTRCQINKDSVGCEAPFTHSPMQDGEHANGVHITSTGNVQWILGNLGAIPTVTIDYKTYDAQGWTIVATKDGTRFQNNGTGHGMFVSVDKVSTF
;
A
#
# COMPACT_ATOMS: atom_id res chain seq x y z
N MET A 1 38.13 -69.86 10.61
CA MET A 1 37.21 -70.52 9.66
C MET A 1 35.77 -70.26 10.09
N ARG A 2 35.00 -69.55 9.25
CA ARG A 2 33.59 -69.78 8.86
C ARG A 2 32.92 -68.45 8.47
N LEU A 3 32.75 -68.33 7.16
CA LEU A 3 31.95 -67.36 6.41
C LEU A 3 30.44 -67.66 6.61
N SER A 4 29.58 -66.63 6.59
CA SER A 4 28.26 -66.57 5.90
C SER A 4 27.38 -65.48 6.55
N LEU A 5 27.15 -64.31 5.96
CA LEU A 5 26.32 -63.98 4.79
C LEU A 5 24.80 -64.14 5.04
N LYS A 6 24.12 -63.05 5.42
CA LYS A 6 22.69 -62.83 5.15
C LYS A 6 22.45 -61.38 4.73
N ALA A 7 22.88 -61.08 3.52
CA ALA A 7 22.25 -60.06 2.70
C ALA A 7 21.25 -60.75 1.76
N ARG A 8 20.21 -60.01 1.34
CA ARG A 8 19.26 -60.31 0.25
C ARG A 8 18.00 -61.08 0.64
N HIS A 9 16.94 -60.36 0.98
CA HIS A 9 15.61 -60.61 0.42
C HIS A 9 15.12 -59.28 -0.14
N GLY A 10 15.15 -59.17 -1.46
CA GLY A 10 14.73 -58.00 -2.20
C GLY A 10 13.26 -58.06 -2.58
N VAL A 11 12.74 -56.88 -2.91
CA VAL A 11 11.82 -56.57 -4.03
C VAL A 11 10.48 -57.32 -4.06
N ALA A 12 9.39 -56.57 -3.80
CA ALA A 12 8.21 -56.43 -4.69
C ALA A 12 6.92 -56.15 -3.90
N ALA A 13 6.39 -54.93 -4.00
CA ALA A 13 4.94 -54.66 -4.12
C ALA A 13 4.73 -53.19 -4.49
N LEU A 14 4.59 -52.97 -5.79
CA LEU A 14 4.08 -51.73 -6.39
C LEU A 14 2.58 -51.53 -6.09
N LEU A 15 2.19 -50.24 -6.01
CA LEU A 15 0.93 -49.64 -6.49
C LEU A 15 -0.41 -50.01 -5.82
N ALA A 16 -1.07 -49.03 -5.18
CA ALA A 16 -2.43 -48.59 -5.54
C ALA A 16 -2.80 -47.26 -4.84
N ALA A 17 -3.33 -46.33 -5.64
CA ALA A 17 -3.72 -44.97 -5.30
C ALA A 17 -5.13 -44.87 -4.68
N THR A 18 -5.42 -43.79 -3.96
CA THR A 18 -6.58 -42.90 -4.23
C THR A 18 -6.51 -41.65 -3.35
N ALA A 19 -6.21 -40.51 -3.96
CA ALA A 19 -6.33 -39.19 -3.34
C ALA A 19 -7.76 -38.69 -3.50
N LEU A 20 -8.43 -38.37 -2.40
CA LEU A 20 -9.70 -37.63 -2.39
C LEU A 20 -9.37 -36.14 -2.19
N VAL A 21 -9.31 -35.38 -3.28
CA VAL A 21 -9.36 -33.91 -3.23
C VAL A 21 -10.52 -33.48 -4.11
N ALA A 22 -11.71 -33.40 -3.53
CA ALA A 22 -12.84 -32.73 -4.15
C ALA A 22 -12.65 -31.21 -3.98
N GLY A 23 -12.08 -30.55 -4.99
CA GLY A 23 -12.01 -29.10 -5.07
C GLY A 23 -13.40 -28.51 -5.35
N CYS A 24 -13.86 -27.60 -4.50
CA CYS A 24 -15.04 -26.78 -4.76
C CYS A 24 -14.66 -25.65 -5.72
N SER A 25 -14.72 -25.87 -7.03
CA SER A 25 -14.64 -24.80 -8.03
C SER A 25 -16.06 -24.32 -8.39
N THR A 26 -16.50 -23.19 -7.84
CA THR A 26 -17.74 -22.53 -8.29
C THR A 26 -17.44 -21.63 -9.47
N THR A 27 -17.50 -22.19 -10.68
CA THR A 27 -17.45 -21.39 -11.91
C THR A 27 -18.87 -20.90 -12.23
N ILE A 28 -19.09 -19.58 -12.20
CA ILE A 28 -20.34 -18.98 -12.67
C ILE A 28 -20.23 -18.80 -14.18
N THR A 29 -20.85 -19.71 -14.93
CA THR A 29 -21.01 -19.55 -16.38
C THR A 29 -22.15 -18.59 -16.66
N GLY A 30 -21.88 -17.29 -16.60
CA GLY A 30 -22.80 -16.26 -17.10
C GLY A 30 -22.54 -16.01 -18.59
N ARG A 31 -23.56 -16.19 -19.44
CA ARG A 31 -23.60 -15.52 -20.75
C ARG A 31 -24.29 -14.17 -20.53
N PRO A 32 -23.57 -13.03 -20.49
CA PRO A 32 -24.26 -11.74 -20.46
C PRO A 32 -24.96 -11.55 -21.81
N VAL A 33 -26.29 -11.63 -21.81
CA VAL A 33 -27.10 -11.22 -22.96
C VAL A 33 -27.39 -9.73 -22.76
N ALA A 34 -26.66 -8.87 -23.45
CA ALA A 34 -27.04 -7.47 -23.58
C ALA A 34 -28.25 -7.39 -24.52
N ALA A 35 -29.45 -7.21 -23.97
CA ALA A 35 -30.60 -6.83 -24.77
C ALA A 35 -30.38 -5.39 -25.32
N PRO A 36 -30.52 -5.15 -26.63
CA PRO A 36 -30.43 -3.80 -27.16
C PRO A 36 -31.63 -2.97 -26.71
N GLY A 37 -31.37 -1.87 -26.01
CA GLY A 37 -32.33 -0.77 -25.83
C GLY A 37 -33.37 -0.97 -24.74
N ALA A 38 -33.02 -0.55 -23.51
CA ALA A 38 -33.86 0.18 -22.56
C ALA A 38 -33.08 0.28 -21.24
N GLY A 39 -32.22 1.30 -21.13
CA GLY A 39 -31.59 1.62 -19.85
C GLY A 39 -32.64 2.02 -18.79
N PRO A 40 -32.33 1.88 -17.50
CA PRO A 40 -33.18 2.43 -16.44
C PRO A 40 -33.40 3.93 -16.66
N THR A 41 -34.64 4.38 -16.52
CA THR A 41 -34.98 5.80 -16.64
C THR A 41 -34.30 6.59 -15.52
N GLU A 42 -33.45 7.54 -15.89
CA GLU A 42 -32.76 8.44 -14.96
C GLU A 42 -33.79 9.31 -14.21
N PRO A 43 -33.82 9.32 -12.86
CA PRO A 43 -34.64 10.27 -12.13
C PRO A 43 -34.07 11.68 -12.31
N SER A 44 -34.85 12.55 -12.98
CA SER A 44 -34.55 13.97 -13.12
C SER A 44 -34.68 14.66 -11.76
N PHE A 45 -33.57 15.13 -11.21
CA PHE A 45 -33.57 16.04 -10.06
C PHE A 45 -33.53 17.49 -10.56
N PRO A 46 -34.55 18.32 -10.28
CA PRO A 46 -34.48 19.73 -10.64
C PRO A 46 -33.47 20.47 -9.75
N THR A 47 -32.52 21.16 -10.37
CA THR A 47 -31.58 22.07 -9.69
C THR A 47 -32.31 23.34 -9.24
N PRO A 48 -32.33 23.68 -7.93
CA PRO A 48 -32.87 24.96 -7.49
C PRO A 48 -31.97 26.13 -7.93
N ARG A 49 -32.59 27.14 -8.54
CA ARG A 49 -31.97 28.44 -8.87
C ARG A 49 -31.68 29.21 -7.56
N PRO A 50 -30.49 29.79 -7.37
CA PRO A 50 -30.22 30.65 -6.21
C PRO A 50 -31.13 31.89 -6.22
N GLY A 51 -31.91 32.06 -5.16
CA GLY A 51 -32.65 33.29 -4.88
C GLY A 51 -31.79 34.26 -4.07
N THR A 52 -31.75 35.53 -4.49
CA THR A 52 -31.14 36.65 -3.77
C THR A 52 -31.88 36.89 -2.44
N ILE A 53 -31.16 36.88 -1.31
CA ILE A 53 -31.72 37.16 0.02
C ILE A 53 -31.40 38.61 0.41
N PRO A 54 -32.39 39.43 0.87
CA PRO A 54 -32.16 40.77 1.42
C PRO A 54 -31.58 40.74 2.85
N PRO A 55 -30.89 41.81 3.31
CA PRO A 55 -30.24 41.81 4.62
C PRO A 55 -31.27 41.96 5.73
N THR A 56 -31.25 41.05 6.69
CA THR A 56 -31.94 41.19 7.98
C THR A 56 -30.89 41.17 9.09
N THR A 57 -30.78 42.29 9.79
CA THR A 57 -30.06 42.47 11.05
C THR A 57 -30.73 41.65 12.15
N PRO A 58 -29.95 40.96 12.99
CA PRO A 58 -30.42 40.59 14.32
C PRO A 58 -29.57 41.21 15.44
N THR A 59 -30.27 41.85 16.35
CA THR A 59 -29.81 42.38 17.64
C THR A 59 -29.49 41.23 18.63
N THR A 60 -28.40 41.41 19.38
CA THR A 60 -27.77 40.73 20.55
C THR A 60 -28.63 39.81 21.47
N PRO A 61 -28.04 38.82 22.19
CA PRO A 61 -27.22 39.06 23.42
C PRO A 61 -25.92 38.20 23.57
N PRO A 62 -24.99 38.58 24.47
CA PRO A 62 -23.69 37.93 24.62
C PRO A 62 -23.78 36.63 25.43
N SER A 63 -23.27 35.54 24.87
CA SER A 63 -23.10 34.27 25.59
C SER A 63 -21.61 34.02 25.81
N THR A 64 -21.24 33.93 27.09
CA THR A 64 -19.92 33.58 27.63
C THR A 64 -19.32 32.32 26.96
N PRO A 65 -18.03 32.29 26.58
CA PRO A 65 -17.40 31.06 26.10
C PRO A 65 -17.07 30.13 27.28
N ALA A 66 -17.56 28.89 27.24
CA ALA A 66 -17.06 27.80 28.07
C ALA A 66 -15.63 27.39 27.62
N PRO A 67 -14.74 26.97 28.53
CA PRO A 67 -13.38 26.58 28.17
C PRO A 67 -13.39 25.32 27.30
N SER A 68 -12.84 25.46 26.10
CA SER A 68 -12.71 24.40 25.10
C SER A 68 -11.75 23.31 25.60
N SER A 69 -12.28 22.10 25.74
CA SER A 69 -11.50 20.87 25.95
C SER A 69 -10.50 20.68 24.80
N ALA A 70 -9.29 20.24 25.14
CA ALA A 70 -8.12 20.14 24.28
C ALA A 70 -8.34 19.44 22.92
N PRO A 71 -7.63 19.84 21.84
CA PRO A 71 -7.70 19.18 20.54
C PRO A 71 -7.23 17.72 20.58
N PRO A 72 -7.79 16.83 19.73
CA PRO A 72 -7.24 15.49 19.53
C PRO A 72 -5.82 15.59 18.98
N THR A 73 -4.88 14.84 19.55
CA THR A 73 -3.51 14.69 19.07
C THR A 73 -3.49 13.87 17.78
N THR A 74 -3.91 14.46 16.66
CA THR A 74 -3.55 13.93 15.35
C THR A 74 -2.07 14.27 15.12
N PRO A 75 -1.21 13.33 14.71
CA PRO A 75 0.14 13.67 14.30
C PRO A 75 0.05 14.75 13.23
N THR A 76 0.41 15.97 13.59
CA THR A 76 0.38 17.09 12.65
C THR A 76 1.50 16.83 11.67
N ALA A 77 1.15 16.72 10.38
CA ALA A 77 2.13 16.62 9.31
C ALA A 77 3.21 17.71 9.51
N PRO A 78 4.50 17.40 9.27
CA PRO A 78 5.57 18.38 9.46
C PRO A 78 5.26 19.67 8.68
N ALA A 79 5.54 20.82 9.30
CA ALA A 79 5.30 22.10 8.67
C ALA A 79 6.02 22.18 7.31
N GLY A 80 5.26 22.45 6.24
CA GLY A 80 5.78 22.54 4.87
C GLY A 80 5.81 21.23 4.07
N ALA A 81 5.36 20.10 4.63
CA ALA A 81 5.19 18.86 3.88
C ALA A 81 3.95 18.94 2.96
N ILE A 82 4.09 18.48 1.72
CA ILE A 82 3.00 18.44 0.73
C ILE A 82 2.16 17.18 0.99
N PRO A 83 0.84 17.31 1.28
CA PRO A 83 0.01 16.14 1.58
C PRO A 83 -0.27 15.32 0.31
N LEU A 84 -0.06 14.02 0.39
CA LEU A 84 -0.46 13.04 -0.63
C LEU A 84 -1.71 12.32 -0.14
N LYS A 85 -2.78 12.41 -0.93
CA LYS A 85 -4.07 11.85 -0.56
C LYS A 85 -4.11 10.34 -0.87
N PRO A 86 -4.57 9.49 0.05
CA PRO A 86 -4.79 8.08 -0.24
C PRO A 86 -5.93 7.87 -1.23
N ASP A 87 -5.92 6.73 -1.89
CA ASP A 87 -7.05 6.18 -2.60
C ASP A 87 -8.17 5.70 -1.65
N GLU A 88 -9.23 5.14 -2.22
CA GLU A 88 -10.38 4.60 -1.47
C GLU A 88 -10.00 3.42 -0.57
N SER A 89 -8.89 2.74 -0.85
CA SER A 89 -8.37 1.61 -0.07
C SER A 89 -7.38 2.06 1.03
N GLY A 90 -7.11 3.36 1.16
CA GLY A 90 -6.20 3.91 2.16
C GLY A 90 -4.72 3.86 1.76
N TRP A 91 -4.41 3.63 0.48
CA TRP A 91 -3.04 3.55 -0.03
C TRP A 91 -2.64 4.81 -0.78
N VAL A 92 -1.37 5.17 -0.68
CA VAL A 92 -0.72 6.19 -1.50
C VAL A 92 0.35 5.50 -2.32
N PHE A 93 0.30 5.67 -3.65
CA PHE A 93 1.28 5.16 -4.58
C PHE A 93 2.08 6.31 -5.17
N ILE A 94 3.40 6.26 -5.04
CA ILE A 94 4.31 7.28 -5.56
C ILE A 94 5.34 6.69 -6.52
N GLU A 95 5.82 7.53 -7.41
CA GLU A 95 7.00 7.27 -8.21
C GLU A 95 7.98 8.43 -8.04
N THR A 96 9.25 8.10 -7.84
CA THR A 96 10.30 9.12 -7.75
C THR A 96 10.46 9.83 -9.08
N LYS A 97 10.94 11.09 -9.08
CA LYS A 97 11.24 11.85 -10.29
C LYS A 97 12.08 11.12 -11.34
N SER A 98 12.94 10.19 -10.91
CA SER A 98 13.78 9.38 -11.79
C SER A 98 13.03 8.28 -12.55
N GLY A 99 11.84 7.89 -12.09
CA GLY A 99 11.09 6.74 -12.59
C GLY A 99 11.63 5.38 -12.12
N LEU A 100 12.77 5.33 -11.40
CA LEU A 100 13.43 4.08 -11.02
C LEU A 100 12.85 3.42 -9.75
N THR A 101 12.18 4.19 -8.91
CA THR A 101 11.64 3.72 -7.64
C THR A 101 10.17 4.07 -7.52
N ARG A 102 9.36 3.05 -7.21
CA ARG A 102 7.93 3.17 -6.94
C ARG A 102 7.64 2.65 -5.54
N CYS A 103 6.77 3.34 -4.80
CA CYS A 103 6.44 2.93 -3.44
C CYS A 103 4.94 2.96 -3.17
N GLN A 104 4.48 1.99 -2.38
CA GLN A 104 3.15 1.92 -1.80
C GLN A 104 3.23 2.25 -0.31
N ILE A 105 2.30 3.07 0.16
CA ILE A 105 2.34 3.65 1.51
C ILE A 105 0.94 3.56 2.11
N ASN A 106 0.85 2.95 3.29
CA ASN A 106 -0.35 3.02 4.13
C ASN A 106 0.06 3.42 5.56
N LYS A 107 -0.88 3.43 6.50
CA LYS A 107 -0.58 3.82 7.90
C LYS A 107 0.43 2.91 8.58
N ASP A 108 0.43 1.64 8.20
CA ASP A 108 1.17 0.59 8.89
C ASP A 108 2.54 0.32 8.27
N SER A 109 2.76 0.72 7.02
CA SER A 109 3.96 0.32 6.27
C SER A 109 4.26 1.17 5.05
N VAL A 110 5.52 1.09 4.62
CA VAL A 110 6.01 1.55 3.32
C VAL A 110 6.68 0.37 2.62
N GLY A 111 6.25 0.08 1.39
CA GLY A 111 6.92 -0.86 0.49
C GLY A 111 7.43 -0.15 -0.74
N CYS A 112 8.70 -0.32 -1.09
CA CYS A 112 9.29 0.26 -2.30
C CYS A 112 9.85 -0.82 -3.21
N GLU A 113 9.61 -0.69 -4.51
CA GLU A 113 10.20 -1.48 -5.58
C GLU A 113 11.19 -0.61 -6.37
N ALA A 114 12.39 -1.13 -6.60
CA ALA A 114 13.42 -0.50 -7.42
C ALA A 114 14.39 -1.56 -7.96
N PRO A 115 15.14 -1.28 -9.03
CA PRO A 115 16.19 -2.16 -9.54
C PRO A 115 17.44 -2.08 -8.63
N PHE A 116 17.33 -2.52 -7.38
CA PHE A 116 18.39 -2.40 -6.38
C PHE A 116 19.69 -3.09 -6.83
N THR A 117 20.83 -2.40 -6.69
CA THR A 117 22.15 -2.93 -7.11
C THR A 117 22.86 -3.71 -6.00
N HIS A 118 22.44 -3.55 -4.74
CA HIS A 118 23.08 -4.16 -3.56
C HIS A 118 22.07 -4.84 -2.61
N SER A 119 20.96 -5.35 -3.14
CA SER A 119 19.96 -6.07 -2.35
C SER A 119 20.40 -7.51 -2.05
N PRO A 120 19.89 -8.14 -0.97
CA PRO A 120 20.18 -9.54 -0.67
C PRO A 120 19.62 -10.50 -1.74
N MET A 121 20.24 -11.67 -1.84
CA MET A 121 19.73 -12.78 -2.66
C MET A 121 18.57 -13.48 -1.95
N GLN A 122 17.49 -13.73 -2.68
CA GLN A 122 16.37 -14.58 -2.31
C GLN A 122 16.10 -15.52 -3.48
N ASP A 123 15.97 -16.83 -3.21
CA ASP A 123 15.68 -17.83 -4.26
C ASP A 123 16.59 -17.78 -5.51
N GLY A 124 17.83 -17.31 -5.36
CA GLY A 124 18.81 -17.18 -6.45
C GLY A 124 18.77 -15.84 -7.21
N GLU A 125 17.90 -14.91 -6.82
CA GLU A 125 17.75 -13.59 -7.45
C GLU A 125 17.90 -12.46 -6.42
N HIS A 126 18.33 -11.28 -6.88
CA HIS A 126 18.41 -10.10 -6.04
C HIS A 126 17.00 -9.57 -5.74
N ALA A 127 16.68 -9.34 -4.46
CA ALA A 127 15.41 -8.75 -4.07
C ALA A 127 15.22 -7.38 -4.74
N ASN A 128 14.05 -7.15 -5.34
CA ASN A 128 13.70 -5.89 -5.99
C ASN A 128 12.72 -5.04 -5.18
N GLY A 129 12.26 -5.55 -4.02
CA GLY A 129 11.38 -4.86 -3.09
C GLY A 129 11.94 -4.80 -1.67
N VAL A 130 11.68 -3.70 -0.98
CA VAL A 130 11.88 -3.56 0.47
C VAL A 130 10.60 -3.06 1.12
N HIS A 131 10.22 -3.67 2.24
CA HIS A 131 9.07 -3.30 3.05
C HIS A 131 9.55 -2.94 4.46
N ILE A 132 9.03 -1.85 5.01
CA ILE A 132 9.20 -1.49 6.41
C ILE A 132 7.85 -1.20 7.07
N THR A 133 7.64 -1.70 8.28
CA THR A 133 6.47 -1.38 9.08
C THR A 133 6.68 -0.09 9.90
N SER A 134 5.59 0.52 10.36
CA SER A 134 5.62 1.66 11.28
C SER A 134 6.35 1.36 12.59
N THR A 135 6.47 0.09 12.96
CA THR A 135 7.24 -0.41 14.10
C THR A 135 8.70 -0.76 13.79
N GLY A 136 9.16 -0.52 12.56
CA GLY A 136 10.56 -0.72 12.16
C GLY A 136 10.93 -2.15 11.73
N ASN A 137 9.96 -3.05 11.53
CA ASN A 137 10.24 -4.38 10.99
C ASN A 137 10.50 -4.29 9.49
N VAL A 138 11.61 -4.88 9.04
CA VAL A 138 12.08 -4.78 7.65
C VAL A 138 12.02 -6.15 6.99
N GLN A 139 11.54 -6.20 5.75
CA GLN A 139 11.53 -7.40 4.91
C GLN A 139 11.98 -7.05 3.50
N TRP A 140 12.87 -7.88 2.93
CA TRP A 140 13.19 -7.86 1.50
C TRP A 140 12.25 -8.82 0.77
N ILE A 141 11.83 -8.46 -0.43
CA ILE A 141 10.81 -9.17 -1.17
C ILE A 141 11.22 -9.25 -2.64
N LEU A 142 11.02 -10.42 -3.25
CA LEU A 142 10.90 -10.57 -4.70
C LEU A 142 9.43 -10.35 -5.08
N GLY A 143 9.12 -9.20 -5.67
CA GLY A 143 7.74 -8.80 -5.92
C GLY A 143 7.59 -7.86 -7.09
N ASN A 144 6.36 -7.66 -7.54
CA ASN A 144 6.04 -6.70 -8.60
C ASN A 144 4.79 -5.93 -8.18
N LEU A 145 4.91 -4.61 -8.03
CA LEU A 145 3.80 -3.71 -7.69
C LEU A 145 2.81 -3.56 -8.86
N GLY A 146 3.10 -4.13 -10.03
CA GLY A 146 2.25 -4.07 -11.22
C GLY A 146 2.18 -2.67 -11.81
N ALA A 147 1.32 -2.48 -12.81
CA ALA A 147 1.08 -1.18 -13.44
C ALA A 147 0.04 -0.35 -12.69
N ILE A 148 0.24 -0.14 -11.38
CA ILE A 148 -0.63 0.72 -10.56
C ILE A 148 -0.32 2.20 -10.85
N PRO A 149 -1.34 3.07 -11.03
CA PRO A 149 -1.15 4.51 -11.16
C PRO A 149 -0.41 5.10 -9.96
N THR A 150 0.63 5.88 -10.23
CA THR A 150 1.46 6.53 -9.22
C THR A 150 1.33 8.05 -9.33
N VAL A 151 1.52 8.74 -8.21
CA VAL A 151 1.80 10.17 -8.20
C VAL A 151 3.31 10.35 -8.32
N THR A 152 3.77 10.97 -9.40
CA THR A 152 5.19 11.31 -9.52
C THR A 152 5.54 12.45 -8.56
N ILE A 153 6.57 12.25 -7.73
CA ILE A 153 7.03 13.25 -6.76
C ILE A 153 8.35 13.90 -7.19
N ASP A 154 8.50 15.18 -6.87
CA ASP A 154 9.72 15.95 -7.04
C ASP A 154 10.65 15.84 -5.82
N TYR A 155 11.81 16.48 -5.88
CA TYR A 155 12.74 16.59 -4.75
C TYR A 155 12.22 17.59 -3.70
N LYS A 156 11.22 17.16 -2.94
CA LYS A 156 10.50 17.93 -1.93
C LYS A 156 10.15 17.03 -0.75
N THR A 157 9.56 17.63 0.29
CA THR A 157 9.03 16.90 1.45
C THR A 157 7.52 16.72 1.28
N TYR A 158 7.05 15.52 1.57
CA TYR A 158 5.65 15.12 1.50
C TYR A 158 5.21 14.48 2.82
N ASP A 159 3.89 14.47 3.04
CA ASP A 159 3.25 13.70 4.10
C ASP A 159 2.24 12.75 3.47
N ALA A 160 2.27 11.49 3.89
CA ALA A 160 1.31 10.48 3.45
C ALA A 160 1.06 9.48 4.57
N GLN A 161 -0.20 9.29 4.98
CA GLN A 161 -0.59 8.23 5.92
C GLN A 161 0.21 8.22 7.25
N GLY A 162 0.63 9.40 7.74
CA GLY A 162 1.45 9.49 8.96
C GLY A 162 2.95 9.20 8.75
N TRP A 163 3.40 9.21 7.50
CA TRP A 163 4.80 9.14 7.12
C TRP A 163 5.28 10.48 6.55
N THR A 164 6.38 10.98 7.08
CA THR A 164 7.17 12.03 6.45
C THR A 164 8.03 11.42 5.35
N ILE A 165 7.92 11.95 4.14
CA ILE A 165 8.66 11.51 2.97
C ILE A 165 9.57 12.65 2.52
N VAL A 166 10.88 12.46 2.58
CA VAL A 166 11.85 13.43 2.08
C VAL A 166 12.48 12.85 0.82
N ALA A 167 12.09 13.38 -0.34
CA ALA A 167 12.64 12.98 -1.62
C ALA A 167 13.80 13.90 -2.03
N THR A 168 14.96 13.31 -2.32
CA THR A 168 16.15 14.01 -2.82
C THR A 168 16.67 13.32 -4.07
N LYS A 169 17.72 13.88 -4.68
CA LYS A 169 18.42 13.24 -5.81
C LYS A 169 19.09 11.93 -5.41
N ASP A 170 19.51 11.81 -4.15
CA ASP A 170 20.27 10.66 -3.66
C ASP A 170 19.35 9.49 -3.28
N GLY A 171 18.08 9.77 -2.99
CA GLY A 171 17.08 8.77 -2.65
C GLY A 171 15.90 9.39 -1.89
N THR A 172 15.05 8.51 -1.36
CA THR A 172 13.84 8.91 -0.65
C THR A 172 13.88 8.37 0.77
N ARG A 173 13.73 9.26 1.76
CA ARG A 173 13.63 8.89 3.17
C ARG A 173 12.17 8.88 3.61
N PHE A 174 11.75 7.78 4.20
CA PHE A 174 10.44 7.59 4.82
C PHE A 174 10.64 7.49 6.33
N GLN A 175 9.89 8.25 7.10
CA GLN A 175 9.89 8.18 8.56
C GLN A 175 8.46 8.20 9.06
N ASN A 176 8.10 7.24 9.91
CA ASN A 176 6.82 7.26 10.61
C ASN A 176 6.83 8.37 11.66
N ASN A 177 5.79 9.21 11.64
CA ASN A 177 5.71 10.39 12.49
C ASN A 177 5.49 10.03 13.96
N GLY A 178 4.86 8.88 14.24
CA GLY A 178 4.54 8.45 15.61
C GLY A 178 5.67 7.69 16.30
N THR A 179 6.39 6.85 15.56
CA THR A 179 7.43 5.99 16.14
C THR A 179 8.86 6.45 15.86
N GLY A 180 9.05 7.29 14.83
CA GLY A 180 10.38 7.68 14.36
C GLY A 180 11.09 6.62 13.52
N HIS A 181 10.54 5.41 13.40
CA HIS A 181 11.11 4.36 12.56
C HIS A 181 10.95 4.66 11.07
N GLY A 182 11.87 4.17 10.27
CA GLY A 182 11.84 4.45 8.86
C GLY A 182 12.97 3.84 8.05
N MET A 183 12.98 4.21 6.77
CA MET A 183 14.01 3.79 5.85
C MET A 183 14.39 4.89 4.88
N PHE A 184 15.64 4.86 4.45
CA PHE A 184 16.11 5.53 3.25
C PHE A 184 16.22 4.50 2.13
N VAL A 185 15.72 4.86 0.95
CA VAL A 185 15.68 3.99 -0.23
C VAL A 185 16.26 4.73 -1.43
N SER A 186 17.19 4.07 -2.10
CA SER A 186 17.74 4.44 -3.40
C SER A 186 18.10 3.15 -4.15
N VAL A 187 18.37 3.25 -5.45
CA VAL A 187 18.83 2.12 -6.26
C VAL A 187 20.10 1.48 -5.66
N ASP A 188 21.03 2.30 -5.15
CA ASP A 188 22.32 1.81 -4.67
C ASP A 188 22.33 1.40 -3.20
N LYS A 189 21.42 1.96 -2.40
CA LYS A 189 21.44 1.79 -0.96
C LYS A 189 20.06 1.84 -0.35
N VAL A 190 19.81 0.90 0.55
CA VAL A 190 18.71 0.92 1.51
C VAL A 190 19.27 0.89 2.93
N SER A 191 18.74 1.72 3.82
CA SER A 191 19.11 1.71 5.24
C SER A 191 17.93 2.06 6.12
N THR A 192 17.78 1.40 7.25
CA THR A 192 16.65 1.56 8.18
C THR A 192 17.09 2.15 9.51
N PHE A 193 16.17 2.78 10.23
CA PHE A 193 16.39 3.45 11.52
C PHE A 193 15.13 3.39 12.38
#